data_AF-A0A955FR53-F1
#
_entry.id   AF-A0A955FR53-F1
#
_cell.length_a   1.000
_cell.length_b   1.000
_cell.length_c   1.000
_cell.angle_alpha   90.00
_cell.angle_beta   90.00
_cell.angle_gamma   90.00
#
_symmetry.space_group_name_H-M   'P 1'
#
loop_
_entity.id
_entity.type
_entity.pdbx_description
1 polymer ?
#
loop_
_entity_poly.entity_id
_entity_poly.type
_entity_poly.pdbx_seq_one_letter_code
_entity_poly.pdbx_strand_id
1 'polypeptide(L)'
;MKNIVVGFVLFLSFLVISPAPIAAAVGSGPCKTLSPQTIAIFPAWYDGLLKDNKGTILSPGDPCLGKDTGEQFGKWLTIIAMNIVKMILYVVGYASLIFIIWGGFKYMTQGDNSSGTVAARKTIQNAIIGLVLSIMSVSIVTFIAGSIQ
;
A
#
# COMPACT_ATOMS: atom_id res chain seq x y z
N MET A 1 -10.56 -23.84 -0.91
CA MET A 1 -11.10 -22.76 -1.76
C MET A 1 -12.40 -22.19 -1.21
N LYS A 2 -13.44 -23.00 -0.99
CA LYS A 2 -14.78 -22.55 -0.55
C LYS A 2 -14.77 -21.71 0.75
N ASN A 3 -14.05 -22.13 1.79
CA ASN A 3 -14.01 -21.43 3.08
C ASN A 3 -13.23 -20.10 3.05
N ILE A 4 -12.28 -19.95 2.12
CA ILE A 4 -11.47 -18.74 1.95
C ILE A 4 -12.21 -17.70 1.12
N VAL A 5 -12.88 -18.14 0.04
CA VAL A 5 -13.75 -17.26 -0.75
C VAL A 5 -14.91 -16.77 0.10
N VAL A 6 -15.49 -17.62 0.95
CA VAL A 6 -16.54 -17.23 1.90
C VAL A 6 -16.00 -16.25 2.95
N GLY A 7 -14.80 -16.47 3.50
CA GLY A 7 -14.17 -15.51 4.43
C GLY A 7 -13.87 -14.15 3.80
N PHE A 8 -13.40 -14.14 2.55
CA PHE A 8 -13.14 -12.91 1.79
C PHE A 8 -14.43 -12.15 1.46
N VAL A 9 -15.48 -12.85 1.03
CA VAL A 9 -16.79 -12.25 0.72
C VAL A 9 -17.44 -11.67 1.99
N LEU A 10 -17.29 -12.34 3.15
CA LEU A 10 -17.80 -11.85 4.43
C LEU A 10 -17.02 -10.65 4.98
N PHE A 11 -15.73 -10.53 4.69
CA PHE A 11 -14.91 -9.38 5.11
C PHE A 11 -15.08 -8.18 4.17
N LEU A 12 -15.25 -8.42 2.87
CA LEU A 12 -15.58 -7.38 1.89
C LEU A 12 -16.90 -6.68 2.22
N SER A 13 -17.91 -7.41 2.71
CA SER A 13 -19.16 -6.81 3.17
C SER A 13 -18.99 -6.00 4.47
N PHE A 14 -17.97 -6.27 5.27
CA PHE A 14 -17.63 -5.46 6.45
C PHE A 14 -16.92 -4.15 6.10
N LEU A 15 -16.27 -4.09 4.92
CA LEU A 15 -15.58 -2.90 4.41
C LEU A 15 -16.53 -1.83 3.81
N VAL A 16 -17.82 -2.15 3.65
CA VAL A 16 -18.84 -1.23 3.08
C VAL A 16 -19.42 -0.26 4.14
N ILE A 17 -19.07 -0.42 5.42
CA ILE A 17 -19.52 0.46 6.51
C ILE A 17 -18.35 1.29 7.04
N SER A 18 -17.79 2.16 6.18
CA SER A 18 -17.28 3.48 6.59
C SER A 18 -16.82 4.24 5.35
N PRO A 19 -17.40 5.41 5.03
CA PRO A 19 -16.89 6.27 3.99
C PRO A 19 -15.72 7.09 4.57
N ALA A 20 -14.53 6.52 4.58
CA ALA A 20 -13.34 7.36 4.43
C ALA A 20 -13.00 7.32 2.95
N PRO A 21 -13.20 8.42 2.20
CA PRO A 21 -12.79 8.47 0.81
C PRO A 21 -11.29 8.17 0.76
N ILE A 22 -10.93 7.15 -0.03
CA ILE A 22 -9.57 6.98 -0.57
C ILE A 22 -9.37 8.06 -1.64
N ALA A 23 -9.63 9.31 -1.28
CA ALA A 23 -9.04 10.44 -1.94
C ALA A 23 -7.66 10.53 -1.32
N ALA A 24 -6.69 9.93 -2.01
CA ALA A 24 -5.32 10.36 -1.86
C ALA A 24 -5.32 11.88 -1.95
N ALA A 25 -5.20 12.56 -0.81
CA ALA A 25 -4.77 13.93 -0.76
C ALA A 25 -3.30 13.93 -1.20
N VAL A 26 -3.10 13.80 -2.50
CA VAL A 26 -1.92 14.32 -3.18
C VAL A 26 -1.94 15.81 -2.89
N GLY A 27 -1.14 16.23 -1.92
CA GLY A 27 -0.72 17.61 -1.71
C GLY A 27 -1.83 18.65 -1.57
N SER A 28 -2.51 18.69 -0.42
CA SER A 28 -3.27 19.89 0.00
C SER A 28 -2.78 20.41 1.35
N GLY A 29 -1.46 20.63 1.45
CA GLY A 29 -0.85 21.51 2.45
C GLY A 29 -0.26 22.75 1.75
N PRO A 30 0.03 23.85 2.46
CA PRO A 30 0.46 25.15 1.91
C PRO A 30 1.80 25.14 1.15
N CYS A 31 2.46 23.99 1.03
CA CYS A 31 3.66 23.81 0.21
C CYS A 31 3.30 23.17 -1.13
N LYS A 32 3.67 23.83 -2.23
CA LYS A 32 3.68 23.25 -3.57
C LYS A 32 4.77 22.18 -3.65
N THR A 33 4.42 20.95 -3.30
CA THR A 33 5.30 19.80 -3.45
C THR A 33 5.27 19.37 -4.92
N LEU A 34 6.36 19.63 -5.64
CA LEU A 34 6.55 19.08 -6.97
C LEU A 34 7.20 17.70 -6.80
N SER A 35 6.55 16.66 -7.29
CA SER A 35 7.14 15.33 -7.35
C SER A 35 8.29 15.34 -8.36
N PRO A 36 9.53 15.05 -7.96
CA PRO A 36 10.59 14.75 -8.92
C PRO A 36 10.12 13.50 -9.67
N GLN A 37 10.17 13.55 -11.00
CA GLN A 37 9.87 12.44 -11.90
C GLN A 37 10.91 11.32 -11.68
N THR A 38 10.80 10.63 -10.56
CA THR A 38 11.62 9.47 -10.22
C THR A 38 11.15 8.34 -11.13
N ILE A 39 12.09 7.65 -11.77
CA ILE A 39 11.89 6.51 -12.65
C ILE A 39 10.71 5.66 -12.13
N ALA A 40 9.64 5.59 -12.92
CA ALA A 40 8.26 5.28 -12.57
C ALA A 40 7.97 3.82 -12.11
N ILE A 41 8.89 3.21 -11.38
CA ILE A 41 8.81 1.83 -10.89
C ILE A 41 8.78 1.79 -9.36
N PHE A 42 9.45 2.74 -8.68
CA PHE A 42 9.44 2.81 -7.22
C PHE A 42 9.12 4.24 -6.76
N PRO A 43 7.98 4.47 -6.08
CA PRO A 43 7.66 5.79 -5.56
C PRO A 43 8.70 6.19 -4.50
N ALA A 44 9.10 7.46 -4.50
CA ALA A 44 10.07 7.97 -3.54
C ALA A 44 9.45 8.08 -2.13
N TRP A 45 10.20 7.70 -1.09
CA TRP A 45 9.75 7.85 0.31
C TRP A 45 9.61 9.32 0.71
N TYR A 46 10.36 10.22 0.07
CA TYR A 46 10.38 11.65 0.33
C TYR A 46 9.41 12.46 -0.55
N ASP A 47 8.54 11.79 -1.32
CA ASP A 47 7.53 12.47 -2.16
C ASP A 47 6.59 13.31 -1.28
N GLY A 48 6.41 14.58 -1.60
CA GLY A 48 5.66 15.49 -0.71
C GLY A 48 6.47 16.11 0.46
N LEU A 49 7.76 15.81 0.61
CA LEU A 49 8.64 16.44 1.61
C LEU A 49 9.57 17.51 1.01
N LEU A 50 9.31 17.98 -0.21
CA LEU A 50 10.12 19.01 -0.87
C LEU A 50 9.44 20.38 -0.77
N LYS A 51 10.18 21.38 -0.27
CA LYS A 51 9.67 22.74 -0.08
C LYS A 51 9.52 23.53 -1.39
N ASP A 52 10.37 23.23 -2.39
CA ASP A 52 10.45 23.89 -3.70
C ASP A 52 11.17 22.99 -4.74
N ASN A 53 11.15 23.40 -6.02
CA ASN A 53 11.87 22.78 -7.16
C ASN A 53 13.43 22.80 -7.04
N LYS A 54 13.97 23.13 -5.86
CA LYS A 54 15.42 23.19 -5.57
C LYS A 54 15.92 21.98 -4.75
N GLY A 55 15.05 21.06 -4.33
CA GLY A 55 15.45 19.82 -3.67
C GLY A 55 15.68 19.90 -2.15
N THR A 56 15.20 20.96 -1.48
CA THR A 56 15.32 21.09 -0.02
C THR A 56 14.25 20.27 0.69
N ILE A 57 14.67 19.32 1.54
CA ILE A 57 13.77 18.47 2.35
C ILE A 57 13.21 19.29 3.52
N LEU A 58 11.88 19.25 3.69
CA LEU A 58 11.14 19.85 4.79
C LEU A 58 11.57 19.20 6.11
N SER A 59 12.02 20.04 7.04
CA SER A 59 12.37 19.62 8.39
C SER A 59 11.11 19.59 9.27
N PRO A 60 11.08 18.77 10.33
CA PRO A 60 9.91 18.64 11.21
C PRO A 60 9.42 19.94 11.87
N GLY A 61 10.23 21.02 11.84
CA GLY A 61 9.91 22.34 12.39
C GLY A 61 9.50 23.40 11.36
N ASP A 62 9.28 23.02 10.09
CA ASP A 62 8.90 23.99 9.06
C ASP A 62 7.47 24.52 9.30
N PRO A 63 7.25 25.86 9.27
CA PRO A 63 5.92 26.47 9.46
C PRO A 63 4.89 26.06 8.40
N CYS A 64 5.34 25.34 7.37
CA CYS A 64 4.54 24.77 6.29
C CYS A 64 3.73 23.53 6.75
N LEU A 65 4.15 22.85 7.83
CA LEU A 65 3.57 21.60 8.31
C LEU A 65 2.48 21.82 9.37
N GLY A 66 2.41 22.99 9.99
CA GLY A 66 1.47 23.28 11.08
C GLY A 66 1.89 24.53 11.85
N LYS A 67 1.00 25.06 12.68
CA LYS A 67 1.28 26.26 13.49
C LYS A 67 1.93 25.92 14.83
N ASP A 68 1.76 24.68 15.31
CA ASP A 68 2.30 24.19 16.58
C ASP A 68 3.30 23.05 16.36
N THR A 69 4.41 23.04 17.12
CA THR A 69 5.52 22.06 16.99
C THR A 69 5.07 20.60 17.09
N GLY A 70 4.04 20.32 17.91
CA GLY A 70 3.48 18.97 18.07
C GLY A 70 2.75 18.46 16.82
N GLU A 71 1.97 19.33 16.17
CA GLU A 71 1.29 18.98 14.91
C GLU A 71 2.27 18.84 13.73
N GLN A 72 3.31 19.68 13.69
CA GLN A 72 4.30 19.67 12.62
C GLN A 72 5.04 18.32 12.57
N PHE A 73 5.46 17.81 13.73
CA PHE A 73 6.12 16.50 13.83
C PHE A 73 5.18 15.34 13.46
N GLY A 74 3.93 15.40 13.91
CA GLY A 74 2.91 14.40 13.57
C GLY A 74 2.67 14.31 12.07
N LYS A 75 2.41 15.45 11.42
CA LYS A 75 2.16 15.51 9.96
C LYS A 75 3.39 15.07 9.15
N TRP A 76 4.59 15.51 9.55
CA TRP A 76 5.83 15.07 8.90
C TRP A 76 6.02 13.55 8.98
N LEU A 77 5.80 12.96 10.15
CA LEU A 77 5.90 11.52 10.36
C LEU A 77 4.83 10.76 9.55
N THR A 78 3.59 11.26 9.52
CA THR A 78 2.49 10.65 8.75
C THR A 78 2.79 10.65 7.25
N ILE A 79 3.35 11.73 6.69
CA ILE A 79 3.71 11.79 5.27
C ILE A 79 4.75 10.71 4.92
N ILE A 80 5.81 10.61 5.72
CA ILE A 80 6.84 9.57 5.54
C ILE A 80 6.23 8.17 5.65
N ALA A 81 5.44 7.93 6.69
CA ALA A 81 4.82 6.63 6.93
C ALA A 81 3.91 6.21 5.76
N MET A 82 3.05 7.11 5.28
CA MET A 82 2.14 6.84 4.15
C MET A 82 2.90 6.54 2.86
N ASN A 83 3.98 7.27 2.58
CA ASN A 83 4.80 7.01 1.40
C ASN A 83 5.55 5.68 1.47
N ILE A 84 6.11 5.34 2.63
CA ILE A 84 6.78 4.05 2.83
C ILE A 84 5.78 2.91 2.63
N VAL A 85 4.58 3.02 3.22
CA VAL A 85 3.51 2.03 3.02
C VAL A 85 3.19 1.90 1.53
N LYS A 86 3.02 3.02 0.81
CA LYS A 86 2.78 3.01 -0.63
C LYS A 86 3.90 2.29 -1.39
N MET A 87 5.17 2.57 -1.07
CA MET A 87 6.33 1.92 -1.68
C MET A 87 6.31 0.40 -1.47
N ILE A 88 6.06 -0.06 -0.23
CA ILE A 88 5.97 -1.48 0.09
C ILE A 88 4.78 -2.12 -0.64
N LEU A 89 3.64 -1.46 -0.73
CA LEU A 89 2.47 -1.97 -1.48
C LEU A 89 2.77 -2.18 -2.97
N TYR A 90 3.55 -1.30 -3.60
CA TYR A 90 4.01 -1.52 -4.98
C TYR A 90 4.89 -2.77 -5.08
N VAL A 91 5.87 -2.92 -4.19
CA VAL A 91 6.77 -4.09 -4.16
C VAL A 91 5.96 -5.38 -3.98
N VAL A 92 4.99 -5.38 -3.07
CA VAL A 92 4.12 -6.53 -2.83
C VAL A 92 3.23 -6.83 -4.04
N GLY A 93 2.69 -5.81 -4.70
CA GLY A 93 1.90 -5.98 -5.92
C GLY A 93 2.70 -6.68 -7.03
N TYR A 94 3.93 -6.21 -7.30
CA TYR A 94 4.82 -6.83 -8.28
C TYR A 94 5.24 -8.25 -7.87
N ALA A 95 5.60 -8.45 -6.60
CA ALA A 95 5.98 -9.78 -6.10
C ALA A 95 4.82 -10.79 -6.25
N SER A 96 3.60 -10.40 -5.86
CA SER A 96 2.41 -11.24 -5.99
C SER A 96 2.13 -11.63 -7.44
N LEU A 97 2.24 -10.66 -8.37
CA LEU A 97 2.07 -10.92 -9.80
C LEU A 97 3.07 -11.97 -10.31
N ILE A 98 4.35 -11.87 -9.92
CA ILE A 98 5.38 -12.84 -10.31
C ILE A 98 5.05 -14.24 -9.78
N PHE A 99 4.65 -14.37 -8.51
CA PHE A 99 4.30 -15.67 -7.92
C PHE A 99 3.05 -16.29 -8.56
N ILE A 100 2.07 -15.48 -8.95
CA ILE A 100 0.87 -15.97 -9.67
C ILE A 100 1.27 -16.50 -11.05
N ILE A 101 2.07 -15.75 -11.80
CA ILE A 101 2.54 -16.18 -13.14
C ILE A 101 3.34 -17.48 -13.02
N TRP A 102 4.30 -17.54 -12.07
CA TRP A 102 5.14 -18.72 -11.87
C TRP A 102 4.34 -19.95 -11.43
N GLY A 103 3.38 -19.76 -10.51
CA GLY A 103 2.45 -20.80 -10.09
C GLY A 103 1.53 -21.26 -11.22
N GLY A 104 1.09 -20.34 -12.07
CA GLY A 104 0.24 -20.61 -13.23
C GLY A 104 0.95 -21.45 -14.31
N PHE A 105 2.16 -21.06 -14.69
CA PHE A 105 2.99 -21.85 -15.61
C PHE A 105 3.25 -23.25 -15.04
N LYS A 106 3.63 -23.35 -13.76
CA LYS A 106 3.82 -24.64 -13.10
C LYS A 106 2.53 -25.46 -13.09
N TYR A 107 1.35 -24.86 -12.95
CA TYR A 107 0.09 -25.60 -13.00
C TYR A 107 -0.19 -26.17 -14.40
N MET A 108 0.06 -25.40 -15.45
CA MET A 108 -0.18 -25.83 -16.84
C MET A 108 0.76 -26.96 -17.28
N THR A 109 2.02 -26.95 -16.83
CA THR A 109 3.02 -27.96 -17.24
C THR A 109 2.87 -29.31 -16.53
N GLN A 110 2.16 -29.40 -15.40
CA GLN A 110 2.13 -30.61 -14.56
C GLN A 110 1.14 -31.69 -15.04
N GLY A 111 0.24 -31.37 -15.97
CA GLY A 111 -0.65 -32.35 -16.61
C GLY A 111 -1.43 -33.24 -15.63
N ASP A 112 -1.24 -34.56 -15.76
CA ASP A 112 -1.83 -35.65 -14.95
C ASP A 112 -1.31 -35.69 -13.52
N ASN A 113 -0.08 -35.24 -13.27
CA ASN A 113 0.60 -35.46 -12.00
C ASN A 113 -0.13 -34.70 -10.88
N SER A 114 -0.95 -35.44 -10.14
CA SER A 114 -1.81 -34.93 -9.06
C SER A 114 -1.01 -34.20 -7.97
N SER A 115 0.22 -34.65 -7.69
CA SER A 115 1.07 -34.02 -6.68
C SER A 115 1.59 -32.66 -7.14
N GLY A 116 1.96 -32.55 -8.42
CA GLY A 116 2.48 -31.32 -9.04
C GLY A 116 1.40 -30.25 -9.22
N THR A 117 0.20 -30.66 -9.64
CA THR A 117 -0.96 -29.75 -9.75
C THR A 117 -1.44 -29.26 -8.39
N VAL A 118 -1.45 -30.11 -7.36
CA VAL A 118 -1.80 -29.69 -5.99
C VAL A 118 -0.77 -28.71 -5.43
N ALA A 119 0.52 -28.94 -5.65
CA ALA A 119 1.57 -28.02 -5.21
C ALA A 119 1.47 -26.65 -5.91
N ALA A 120 1.23 -26.63 -7.23
CA ALA A 120 1.05 -25.39 -7.98
C ALA A 120 -0.18 -24.58 -7.50
N ARG A 121 -1.30 -25.25 -7.22
CA ARG A 121 -2.50 -24.60 -6.63
C ARG A 121 -2.22 -24.01 -5.26
N LYS A 122 -1.44 -24.69 -4.40
CA LYS A 122 -1.04 -24.14 -3.10
C LYS A 122 -0.18 -22.89 -3.25
N THR A 123 0.75 -22.86 -4.20
CA THR A 123 1.56 -21.66 -4.47
C THR A 123 0.69 -20.47 -4.88
N ILE A 124 -0.24 -20.66 -5.82
CA ILE A 124 -1.17 -19.61 -6.26
C ILE A 124 -2.05 -19.16 -5.08
N GLN A 125 -2.58 -20.10 -4.31
CA GLN A 125 -3.41 -19.79 -3.14
C GLN A 125 -2.65 -18.94 -2.11
N ASN A 126 -1.39 -19.29 -1.83
CA ASN A 126 -0.56 -18.53 -0.89
C ASN A 126 -0.25 -17.12 -1.41
N ALA A 127 0.02 -16.97 -2.71
CA ALA A 127 0.23 -15.67 -3.34
C ALA A 127 -1.00 -14.76 -3.27
N ILE A 128 -2.20 -15.33 -3.47
CA ILE A 128 -3.48 -14.62 -3.33
C ILE A 128 -3.74 -14.22 -1.87
N ILE A 129 -3.45 -15.11 -0.91
CA ILE A 129 -3.62 -14.80 0.52
C ILE A 129 -2.76 -13.60 0.92
N GLY A 130 -1.50 -13.55 0.47
CA GLY A 130 -0.62 -12.42 0.70
C GLY A 130 -1.18 -11.12 0.13
N LEU A 131 -1.64 -11.14 -1.13
CA LEU A 131 -2.23 -9.96 -1.79
C LEU A 131 -3.47 -9.45 -1.05
N VAL A 132 -4.36 -10.35 -0.65
CA VAL A 132 -5.59 -10.02 0.08
C VAL A 132 -5.27 -9.40 1.44
N LEU A 133 -4.34 -9.98 2.20
CA LEU A 133 -3.88 -9.43 3.48
C LEU A 133 -3.30 -8.01 3.32
N SER A 134 -2.55 -7.76 2.26
CA SER A 134 -1.98 -6.44 2.00
C SER A 134 -3.04 -5.38 1.71
N ILE A 135 -4.08 -5.72 0.93
CA ILE A 135 -5.20 -4.80 0.66
C ILE A 135 -5.96 -4.52 1.96
N MET A 136 -6.21 -5.54 2.78
CA MET A 136 -6.90 -5.38 4.07
C MET A 136 -6.10 -4.54 5.07
N SER A 137 -4.76 -4.57 4.99
CA SER A 137 -3.91 -3.79 5.88
C SER A 137 -4.13 -2.28 5.74
N VAL A 138 -4.43 -1.78 4.54
CA VAL A 138 -4.64 -0.34 4.30
C VAL A 138 -5.84 0.19 5.08
N SER A 139 -6.91 -0.60 5.14
CA SER A 139 -8.13 -0.25 5.89
C SER A 139 -7.87 -0.09 7.38
N ILE A 140 -7.04 -0.97 7.95
CA ILE A 140 -6.65 -0.92 9.37
C ILE A 140 -5.79 0.33 9.65
N VAL A 141 -4.81 0.62 8.79
CA VAL A 141 -3.95 1.80 8.95
C VAL A 141 -4.76 3.09 8.89
N THR A 142 -5.74 3.16 7.98
CA THR A 142 -6.59 4.35 7.80
C THR A 142 -7.52 4.54 8.99
N PHE A 143 -8.03 3.44 9.58
CA PHE A 143 -8.82 3.49 10.81
C PHE A 143 -8.02 4.04 11.99
N ILE A 144 -6.79 3.57 12.18
CA ILE A 144 -5.90 4.08 13.25
C ILE A 144 -5.57 5.55 13.01
N ALA A 145 -5.22 5.93 11.78
CA ALA A 145 -4.91 7.32 11.43
C ALA A 145 -6.10 8.26 11.67
N GLY A 146 -7.33 7.82 11.39
CA GLY A 146 -8.55 8.59 11.66
C GLY A 146 -8.91 8.69 13.14
N SER A 147 -8.44 7.78 13.99
CA SER A 147 -8.71 7.76 15.43
C SER A 147 -7.79 8.65 16.28
N ILE A 148 -6.71 9.19 15.68
CA ILE A 148 -5.70 10.02 16.37
C ILE A 148 -6.10 11.51 16.36
N GLN A 149 -7.20 11.87 15.70
CA GLN A 149 -7.75 13.23 15.67
C GLN A 149 -8.83 13.44 16.73
#